data_AF-A0A2I0X882-F1
#
_entry.id   AF-A0A2I0X882-F1
#
_cell.length_a   1.000
_cell.length_b   1.000
_cell.length_c   1.000
_cell.angle_alpha   90.00
_cell.angle_beta   90.00
_cell.angle_gamma   90.00
#
_symmetry.space_group_name_H-M   'P 1'
#
loop_
_entity.id
_entity.type
_entity.pdbx_description
1 polymer ?
#
loop_
_entity_poly.entity_id
_entity_poly.type
_entity_poly.pdbx_seq_one_letter_code
_entity_poly.pdbx_strand_id
1 'polypeptide(L)' 'MNNICDSYFTTLVDESCDVSTKEQFVVAVRFVEKLSQVIERFICISHGYDEASNMQ' A
#
# COMPACT_ATOMS: atom_id res chain seq x y z
N MET A 1 -20.81 5.58 2.55
CA MET A 1 -19.36 5.31 2.43
C MET A 1 -19.17 3.81 2.16
N ASN A 2 -19.78 3.28 1.09
CA ASN A 2 -19.99 1.83 0.95
C ASN A 2 -19.49 1.28 -0.41
N ASN A 3 -18.73 2.06 -1.18
CA ASN A 3 -18.36 1.65 -2.55
C ASN A 3 -17.28 0.56 -2.61
N ILE A 4 -16.52 0.31 -1.53
CA ILE A 4 -15.49 -0.74 -1.50
C ILE A 4 -16.07 -2.08 -1.03
N CYS A 5 -16.92 -2.12 0.01
CA CYS A 5 -17.40 -3.39 0.57
C CYS A 5 -18.16 -4.28 -0.42
N ASP A 6 -18.81 -3.69 -1.42
CA ASP A 6 -19.63 -4.42 -2.38
C ASP A 6 -18.92 -4.65 -3.74
N SER A 7 -17.64 -4.27 -3.87
CA SER A 7 -16.89 -4.29 -5.13
C SER A 7 -15.56 -5.05 -5.02
N TYR A 8 -15.14 -5.67 -6.11
CA TYR A 8 -13.80 -6.23 -6.20
C TYR A 8 -12.76 -5.11 -6.18
N PHE A 9 -11.70 -5.32 -5.43
CA PHE A 9 -10.58 -4.40 -5.34
C PHE A 9 -9.25 -5.14 -5.52
N THR A 10 -8.23 -4.39 -5.92
CA THR A 10 -6.84 -4.85 -5.97
C THR A 10 -6.02 -3.99 -5.02
N THR A 11 -5.10 -4.62 -4.29
CA THR A 11 -4.08 -3.91 -3.52
C THR A 11 -2.88 -3.64 -4.41
N LEU A 12 -2.40 -2.41 -4.41
CA LEU A 12 -1.17 -1.98 -5.04
C LEU A 12 -0.13 -1.80 -3.94
N VAL A 13 1.03 -2.43 -4.11
CA VAL A 13 2.18 -2.27 -3.24
C VAL A 13 3.31 -1.74 -4.11
N ASP A 14 3.81 -0.56 -3.77
CA ASP A 14 5.00 0.02 -4.39
C ASP A 14 6.12 0.01 -3.38
N GLU A 15 7.22 -0.66 -3.71
CA GLU A 15 8.38 -0.79 -2.84
C GLU A 15 9.51 0.09 -3.37
N SER A 16 9.97 1.02 -2.54
CA SER A 16 11.12 1.86 -2.82
C SER A 16 12.22 1.59 -1.80
N CYS A 17 13.41 1.28 -2.29
CA CYS A 17 14.61 1.21 -1.47
C CYS A 17 15.36 2.54 -1.60
N ASP A 18 15.59 3.24 -0.48
CA ASP A 18 16.54 4.35 -0.48
C ASP A 18 17.98 3.83 -0.31
N VAL A 19 18.96 4.71 -0.53
CA VAL A 19 20.39 4.39 -0.39
C VAL A 19 20.79 3.86 0.99
N SER A 20 19.89 3.92 1.99
CA SER A 20 20.12 3.49 3.38
C SER A 20 19.62 2.08 3.68
N THR A 21 19.23 1.28 2.66
CA THR A 21 18.68 -0.09 2.82
C THR A 21 17.34 -0.10 3.58
N LYS A 22 16.71 1.07 3.71
CA LYS A 22 15.40 1.23 4.32
C LYS A 22 14.35 1.10 3.24
N GLU A 23 13.83 -0.12 3.11
CA GLU A 23 12.69 -0.36 2.24
C GLU A 23 11.49 0.40 2.82
N GLN A 24 10.90 1.30 2.05
CA GLN A 24 9.60 1.88 2.35
C GLN A 24 8.63 1.38 1.30
N PHE A 25 7.53 0.79 1.74
CA PHE A 25 6.47 0.37 0.83
C PHE A 25 5.19 1.17 1.04
N VAL A 26 4.59 1.59 -0.07
CA VAL A 26 3.31 2.27 -0.11
C VAL A 26 2.24 1.24 -0.43
N VAL A 27 1.17 1.22 0.36
CA VAL A 27 -0.02 0.41 0.10
C VAL A 27 -1.16 1.31 -0.34
N ALA A 28 -1.74 1.00 -1.49
CA ALA A 28 -2.97 1.61 -1.98
C ALA A 28 -3.98 0.52 -2.39
N VAL A 29 -5.28 0.87 -2.41
CA VAL A 29 -6.33 0.04 -2.98
C VAL A 29 -6.93 0.69 -4.20
N ARG A 30 -7.13 -0.12 -5.24
CA ARG A 30 -7.78 0.27 -6.49
C ARG A 30 -9.06 -0.52 -6.66
N PHE A 31 -10.16 0.16 -6.97
CA PHE A 31 -11.45 -0.47 -7.25
C PHE A 31 -12.22 0.34 -8.29
N VAL A 32 -13.21 -0.30 -8.90
CA VAL A 32 -14.15 0.38 -9.80
C VAL A 32 -15.41 0.72 -9.02
N GLU A 33 -15.77 2.00 -9.00
CA GLU A 33 -17.03 2.43 -8.37
C GLU A 33 -18.22 2.25 -9.31
N LYS A 34 -19.44 2.44 -8.78
CA LYS A 34 -20.69 2.19 -9.52
C LYS A 34 -20.84 3.02 -10.80
N LEU A 35 -20.13 4.15 -10.91
CA LEU A 35 -20.09 4.99 -12.09
C LEU A 35 -19.04 4.53 -13.13
N SER A 36 -18.51 3.31 -12.98
CA SER A 36 -17.46 2.73 -13.82
C SER A 36 -16.16 3.53 -13.84
N GLN A 37 -15.90 4.30 -12.77
CA GLN A 37 -14.66 5.04 -12.61
C GLN A 37 -13.67 4.23 -11.77
N VAL A 38 -12.40 4.26 -12.15
CA VAL A 38 -11.32 3.67 -11.36
C VAL A 38 -10.97 4.65 -10.24
N ILE A 39 -11.13 4.20 -9.01
CA ILE A 39 -10.76 4.95 -7.80
C ILE A 39 -9.55 4.28 -7.17
N GLU A 40 -8.53 5.08 -6.87
CA GLU A 40 -7.36 4.67 -6.11
C GLU A 40 -7.32 5.41 -4.77
N ARG A 41 -7.10 4.69 -3.67
CA ARG A 41 -7.00 5.26 -2.33
C ARG A 41 -5.73 4.77 -1.64
N PHE A 42 -4.92 5.72 -1.20
CA PHE A 42 -3.77 5.48 -0.34
C PHE A 42 -4.23 4.97 1.03
N ILE A 43 -3.59 3.90 1.50
CA ILE A 43 -3.82 3.33 2.83
C ILE A 43 -2.72 3.78 3.78
N CYS A 44 -1.47 3.45 3.46
CA CYS A 44 -0.35 3.74 4.33
C CYS A 44 1.00 3.69 3.60
N ILE A 45 2.01 4.29 4.23
CA ILE A 45 3.42 3.99 4.01
C ILE A 45 3.86 3.13 5.18
N SER A 46 4.53 2.03 4.89
CA SER A 46 5.16 1.19 5.90
C SER A 46 6.66 1.19 5.69
N HIS A 47 7.38 1.25 6.79
CA HIS A 47 8.81 1.03 6.81
C HIS A 47 9.06 -0.49 6.89
N GLY A 48 9.94 -0.99 6.03
CA GLY A 48 10.55 -2.31 6.15
C GLY A 48 11.25 -2.42 7.50
N TYR A 49 11.32 -3.65 8.02
CA TYR A 49 11.86 -3.92 9.34
C TYR A 49 13.24 -3.27 9.52
N ASP A 50 13.38 -2.44 10.55
CA ASP A 50 14.68 -2.03 11.06
C ASP A 50 15.33 -3.30 11.63
N GLU A 51 16.17 -3.99 10.86
CA GLU A 51 17.13 -4.96 11.40
C GLU A 51 18.21 -4.19 12.18
N ALA A 52 17.79 -3.57 13.29
CA ALA A 52 18.64 -3.10 14.37
C ALA A 52 18.19 -3.71 15.71
N SER A 53 17.41 -4.80 15.68
CA SER A 53 17.22 -5.66 16.84
C SER A 53 18.14 -6.89 16.73
N ASN A 54 19.34 -6.74 17.32
CA ASN A 54 20.30 -7.79 17.69
C ASN A 54 20.86 -8.68 16.56
N MET A 55 22.06 -8.32 16.09
CA MET A 55 23.17 -9.28 16.14
C MET A 55 24.04 -8.92 17.36
N GLN A 56 24.47 -9.97 18.05
CA GLN A 56 25.17 -9.99 19.35
C GLN A 56 26.36 -9.03 19.48
#